data_AF-A0AAX6SX77-F1
#
_entry.id   AF-A0AAX6SX77-F1
#
_cell.length_a   1.000
_cell.length_b   1.000
_cell.length_c   1.000
_cell.angle_alpha   90.00
_cell.angle_beta   90.00
_cell.angle_gamma   90.00
#
_symmetry.space_group_name_H-M   'P 1'
#
loop_
_entity.id
_entity.type
_entity.pdbx_description
1 polymer ?
#
loop_
_entity_poly.entity_id
_entity_poly.type
_entity_poly.pdbx_seq_one_letter_code
_entity_poly.pdbx_strand_id
1 'polypeptide(L)'
;MAVDILTAAPISQVPDFSQIPLKTELSPKPAEPLKALVPPKSKLTTIEAKRIMSVLDEAIYKVELVTLLWDAADPLEALVGMREDLSGALREHRALCQALLEGVGDLQEKARRLKEEAPEEAEEAWLCDRRLSMERHKASLPPLMWQIKGSTKNILRVLLSDPQATKLLQMQPLCRSAGAQNFLESLVELRGFLFEKLLTSPMQAREKAQFLQDISRRNQRNQETINVLEKELVARLKNRHTEVEKENFVIQELKNHLHQVLKLSEHSLLRTKQEAEKQQKADFRASQARMAKTKQEILTLRSKYHSLVSENHEAEQALRKKKYKVETEIENWIQKYDTEMSEKQVLPLPCVRSAGSAPGQAGPPPPEGWGAGDALSPAPPPSPGGVRGPADYPQGGEAAAGGAEAAAPGAGGGVQPDPGRARGQLQEAAGGRA
;
A
#
# COMPACT_ATOMS: atom_id res chain seq x y z
N MET A 1 -2.56 -11.51 47.27
CA MET A 1 -3.97 -11.92 47.13
C MET A 1 -4.73 -10.65 46.75
N ALA A 2 -5.21 -10.38 45.55
CA ALA A 2 -5.52 -11.19 44.38
C ALA A 2 -5.03 -10.46 43.10
N VAL A 3 -4.77 -11.26 42.07
CA VAL A 3 -4.29 -10.85 40.75
C VAL A 3 -5.52 -10.78 39.87
N ASP A 4 -5.87 -9.60 39.36
CA ASP A 4 -6.86 -9.49 38.28
C ASP A 4 -6.21 -8.98 37.01
N ILE A 5 -6.29 -9.86 36.02
CA ILE A 5 -5.74 -9.79 34.67
C ILE A 5 -6.74 -8.98 33.84
N LEU A 6 -6.33 -7.80 33.37
CA LEU A 6 -6.97 -7.14 32.24
C LEU A 6 -5.93 -6.97 31.13
N THR A 7 -5.97 -7.96 30.24
CA THR A 7 -5.25 -8.05 28.98
C THR A 7 -5.60 -6.86 28.10
N ALA A 8 -4.62 -5.97 27.88
CA ALA A 8 -4.70 -4.93 26.87
C ALA A 8 -4.65 -5.57 25.48
N ALA A 9 -5.70 -5.41 24.70
CA ALA A 9 -5.72 -5.79 23.29
C ALA A 9 -4.90 -4.77 22.47
N PRO A 10 -3.99 -5.20 21.58
CA PRO A 10 -3.29 -4.30 20.67
C PRO A 10 -4.21 -3.95 19.49
N ILE A 11 -4.74 -2.73 19.49
CA ILE A 11 -5.44 -2.18 18.32
C ILE A 11 -4.37 -1.70 17.34
N SER A 12 -3.89 -2.62 16.50
CA SER A 12 -3.12 -2.32 15.30
C SER A 12 -3.36 -3.44 14.29
N GLN A 13 -4.61 -3.58 13.84
CA GLN A 13 -4.89 -4.34 12.63
C GLN A 13 -4.62 -3.43 11.44
N VAL A 14 -3.49 -3.68 10.79
CA VAL A 14 -3.21 -3.25 9.41
C VAL A 14 -4.39 -3.69 8.54
N PRO A 15 -5.00 -2.83 7.71
CA PRO A 15 -6.03 -3.27 6.80
C PRO A 15 -5.41 -4.21 5.77
N ASP A 16 -5.83 -5.48 5.83
CA ASP A 16 -5.47 -6.50 4.88
C ASP A 16 -6.06 -6.13 3.51
N PHE A 17 -5.21 -5.84 2.51
CA PHE A 17 -5.62 -5.46 1.15
C PHE A 17 -6.10 -6.66 0.31
N SER A 18 -6.78 -7.62 0.93
CA SER A 18 -7.12 -8.89 0.31
C SER A 18 -8.54 -8.96 -0.28
N GLN A 19 -9.27 -7.85 -0.41
CA GLN A 19 -10.61 -7.85 -1.01
C GLN A 19 -10.85 -6.68 -1.98
N ILE A 20 -10.10 -6.64 -3.07
CA ILE A 20 -10.58 -6.00 -4.30
C ILE A 20 -11.22 -7.13 -5.13
N PRO A 21 -12.53 -7.10 -5.40
CA PRO A 21 -13.16 -8.06 -6.30
C PRO A 21 -12.60 -7.84 -7.71
N LEU A 22 -11.61 -8.64 -8.09
CA LEU A 22 -11.15 -8.78 -9.47
C LEU A 22 -12.27 -9.47 -10.24
N LYS A 23 -13.28 -8.69 -10.68
CA LYS A 23 -14.20 -9.11 -11.74
C LYS A 23 -13.49 -8.96 -13.08
N THR A 24 -12.49 -9.81 -13.29
CA THR A 24 -12.00 -10.13 -14.63
C THR A 24 -12.41 -11.57 -14.85
N GLU A 25 -13.47 -11.76 -15.64
CA GLU A 25 -13.88 -13.05 -16.20
C GLU A 25 -12.70 -13.63 -17.01
N LEU A 26 -11.75 -14.26 -16.32
CA LEU A 26 -10.74 -15.09 -16.93
C LEU A 26 -11.45 -16.36 -17.36
N SER A 27 -11.89 -16.37 -18.63
CA SER A 27 -12.35 -17.57 -19.34
C SER A 27 -11.46 -18.76 -18.96
N PRO A 28 -12.02 -19.85 -18.39
CA PRO A 28 -11.26 -21.03 -18.00
C PRO A 28 -10.99 -21.86 -19.24
N LYS A 29 -10.09 -21.39 -20.11
CA LYS A 29 -9.57 -22.24 -21.18
C LYS A 29 -8.29 -22.85 -20.63
N PRO A 30 -8.27 -24.14 -20.27
CA PRO A 30 -7.05 -24.79 -19.79
C PRO A 30 -5.99 -24.60 -20.88
N ALA A 31 -4.80 -24.16 -20.47
CA ALA A 31 -3.65 -24.09 -21.36
C ALA A 31 -3.40 -25.51 -21.88
N GLU A 32 -3.84 -25.76 -23.12
CA GLU A 32 -3.60 -27.03 -23.79
C GLU A 32 -2.10 -27.32 -23.73
N PRO A 33 -1.70 -28.50 -23.22
CA PRO A 33 -0.30 -28.84 -23.10
C PRO A 33 0.36 -28.73 -24.48
N LEU A 34 1.34 -27.84 -24.56
CA LEU A 34 2.10 -27.57 -25.77
C LEU A 34 2.75 -28.87 -26.23
N LYS A 35 2.26 -29.40 -27.35
CA LYS A 35 2.72 -30.66 -27.93
C LYS A 35 4.22 -30.53 -28.22
N ALA A 36 5.04 -31.29 -27.51
CA ALA A 36 6.48 -31.25 -27.66
C ALA A 36 6.89 -31.55 -29.11
N LEU A 37 7.72 -30.68 -29.70
CA LEU A 37 8.17 -30.76 -31.10
C LEU A 37 9.24 -31.84 -31.32
N VAL A 38 9.10 -33.00 -30.67
CA VAL A 38 10.05 -34.10 -30.80
C VAL A 38 9.96 -34.67 -32.23
N PRO A 39 11.09 -34.79 -32.97
CA PRO A 39 11.09 -35.44 -34.27
C PRO A 39 10.63 -36.90 -34.11
N PRO A 40 9.59 -37.34 -34.83
CA PRO A 40 9.02 -38.68 -34.63
C PRO A 40 9.83 -39.81 -35.30
N LYS A 41 10.90 -39.50 -36.03
CA LYS A 41 11.62 -40.46 -36.88
C LYS A 41 13.12 -40.43 -36.58
N SER A 42 13.67 -41.60 -36.25
CA SER A 42 15.10 -41.84 -36.03
C SER A 42 15.80 -42.49 -37.23
N LYS A 43 15.06 -42.83 -38.29
CA LYS A 43 15.57 -43.54 -39.47
C LYS A 43 15.10 -42.89 -40.77
N LEU A 44 15.99 -42.83 -41.75
CA LEU A 44 15.68 -42.36 -43.10
C LEU A 44 14.77 -43.37 -43.81
N THR A 45 13.61 -42.89 -44.25
CA THR A 45 12.58 -43.73 -44.88
C THR A 45 12.64 -43.69 -46.40
N THR A 46 13.14 -42.59 -46.99
CA THR A 46 13.23 -42.42 -48.44
C THR A 46 14.54 -42.96 -49.00
N ILE A 47 14.49 -43.50 -50.22
CA ILE A 47 15.67 -44.06 -50.91
C ILE A 47 16.63 -42.93 -51.28
N GLU A 48 16.09 -41.77 -51.67
CA GLU A 48 16.83 -40.56 -52.02
C GLU A 48 17.63 -40.04 -50.82
N ALA A 49 17.03 -39.98 -49.63
CA ALA A 49 17.75 -39.57 -48.41
C ALA A 49 18.88 -40.54 -48.06
N LYS A 50 18.63 -41.85 -48.19
CA LYS A 50 19.68 -42.87 -47.99
C LYS A 50 20.81 -42.72 -49.02
N ARG A 51 20.50 -42.42 -50.28
CA ARG A 51 21.49 -42.14 -51.33
C ARG A 51 22.32 -40.90 -51.02
N ILE A 52 21.69 -39.80 -50.62
CA ILE A 52 22.38 -38.56 -50.24
C ILE A 52 23.36 -38.82 -49.09
N MET A 53 22.91 -39.54 -48.05
CA MET A 53 23.79 -39.93 -46.94
C MET A 53 24.92 -40.85 -47.39
N SER A 54 24.63 -41.85 -48.23
CA SER A 54 25.65 -42.77 -48.74
C SER A 54 26.72 -42.05 -49.56
N VAL A 55 26.34 -41.08 -50.39
CA VAL A 55 27.29 -40.27 -51.17
C VAL A 55 28.17 -39.42 -50.24
N LEU A 56 27.60 -38.86 -49.18
CA LEU A 56 28.35 -38.11 -48.19
C LEU A 56 29.29 -39.00 -47.37
N ASP A 57 28.82 -40.17 -46.93
CA ASP A 57 29.64 -41.15 -46.21
C ASP A 57 30.81 -41.64 -47.08
N GLU A 58 30.56 -41.89 -48.37
CA GLU A 58 31.61 -42.24 -49.34
C GLU A 58 32.59 -41.07 -49.59
N ALA A 59 32.09 -39.82 -49.63
CA ALA A 59 32.93 -38.64 -49.78
C ALA A 59 33.82 -38.42 -48.54
N ILE A 60 33.26 -38.52 -47.33
CA ILE A 60 34.00 -38.45 -46.06
C ILE A 60 35.08 -39.51 -46.05
N TYR A 61 34.74 -40.76 -46.38
CA TYR A 61 35.70 -41.85 -46.43
C TYR A 61 36.84 -41.62 -47.44
N LYS A 62 36.52 -41.13 -48.65
CA LYS A 62 37.55 -40.80 -49.65
C LYS A 62 38.44 -39.64 -49.20
N VAL A 63 37.87 -38.60 -48.61
CA VAL A 63 38.63 -37.46 -48.06
C VAL A 63 39.53 -37.95 -46.93
N GLU A 64 39.02 -38.80 -46.04
CA GLU A 64 39.79 -39.40 -44.97
C GLU A 64 41.03 -40.12 -45.52
N LEU A 65 40.88 -40.95 -46.56
CA LEU A 65 42.01 -41.63 -47.20
C LEU A 65 42.99 -40.65 -47.85
N VAL A 66 42.52 -39.65 -48.60
CA VAL A 66 43.40 -38.66 -49.25
C VAL A 66 44.22 -37.88 -48.23
N THR A 67 43.61 -37.49 -47.10
CA THR A 67 44.30 -36.72 -46.06
C THR A 67 45.43 -37.50 -45.39
N LEU A 68 45.39 -38.83 -45.44
CA LEU A 68 46.46 -39.70 -44.94
C LEU A 68 47.62 -39.88 -45.93
N LEU A 69 47.41 -39.64 -47.22
CA LEU A 69 48.43 -39.84 -48.27
C LEU A 69 49.63 -38.91 -48.14
N TRP A 70 49.43 -37.74 -47.53
CA TRP A 70 50.49 -36.76 -47.32
C TRP A 70 51.57 -37.27 -46.36
N ASP A 71 51.15 -37.89 -45.26
CA ASP A 71 52.03 -38.35 -44.19
C ASP A 71 52.51 -39.81 -44.40
N ALA A 72 51.70 -40.62 -45.11
CA ALA A 72 52.07 -41.98 -45.52
C ALA A 72 53.28 -42.03 -46.47
N ALA A 73 53.70 -40.86 -46.94
CA ALA A 73 54.82 -40.68 -47.81
C ALA A 73 56.16 -40.51 -47.04
N ASP A 74 56.17 -40.26 -45.73
CA ASP A 74 57.39 -39.86 -45.00
C ASP A 74 58.22 -41.02 -44.40
N PRO A 75 57.64 -42.02 -43.71
CA PRO A 75 58.45 -43.13 -43.18
C PRO A 75 58.60 -44.26 -44.21
N LEU A 76 59.81 -44.39 -44.77
CA LEU A 76 60.18 -45.46 -45.71
C LEU A 76 60.10 -46.88 -45.09
N GLU A 77 60.19 -46.98 -43.77
CA GLU A 77 60.10 -48.23 -43.00
C GLU A 77 58.64 -48.70 -42.80
N ALA A 78 57.68 -47.80 -43.02
CA ALA A 78 56.26 -48.02 -42.78
C ALA A 78 55.51 -48.65 -43.97
N LEU A 79 56.16 -48.73 -45.13
CA LEU A 79 55.65 -49.41 -46.33
C LEU A 79 56.01 -50.91 -46.39
N VAL A 80 56.72 -51.43 -45.38
CA VAL A 80 57.08 -52.85 -45.30
C VAL A 80 55.82 -53.68 -45.08
N GLY A 81 55.36 -54.35 -46.14
CA GLY A 81 54.14 -55.17 -46.14
C GLY A 81 53.01 -54.66 -47.04
N MET A 82 53.16 -53.48 -47.65
CA MET A 82 52.28 -53.04 -48.72
C MET A 82 52.69 -53.64 -50.07
N ARG A 83 51.71 -53.81 -50.96
CA ARG A 83 51.92 -54.32 -52.31
C ARG A 83 52.84 -53.37 -53.09
N GLU A 84 53.75 -53.92 -53.90
CA GLU A 84 54.81 -53.16 -54.58
C GLU A 84 54.28 -52.11 -55.58
N ASP A 85 53.11 -52.36 -56.15
CA ASP A 85 52.38 -51.42 -57.01
C ASP A 85 51.84 -50.20 -56.23
N LEU A 86 51.33 -50.39 -55.01
CA LEU A 86 50.86 -49.32 -54.13
C LEU A 86 52.02 -48.53 -53.53
N SER A 87 53.08 -49.21 -53.12
CA SER A 87 54.29 -48.55 -52.59
C SER A 87 54.98 -47.70 -53.65
N GLY A 88 55.05 -48.18 -54.89
CA GLY A 88 55.51 -47.42 -56.05
C GLY A 88 54.64 -46.19 -56.33
N ALA A 89 53.32 -46.36 -56.39
CA ALA A 89 52.38 -45.26 -56.64
C ALA A 89 52.43 -44.17 -55.55
N LEU A 90 52.60 -44.54 -54.28
CA LEU A 90 52.76 -43.60 -53.16
C LEU A 90 54.08 -42.82 -53.27
N ARG A 91 55.18 -43.47 -53.67
CA ARG A 91 56.48 -42.82 -53.88
C ARG A 91 56.44 -41.80 -55.02
N GLU A 92 55.80 -42.14 -56.13
CA GLU A 92 55.59 -41.23 -57.25
C GLU A 92 54.70 -40.04 -56.85
N HIS A 93 53.61 -40.30 -56.14
CA HIS A 93 52.72 -39.25 -55.63
C HIS A 93 53.46 -38.28 -54.69
N ARG A 94 54.34 -38.80 -53.82
CA ARG A 94 55.20 -37.99 -52.98
C ARG A 94 56.13 -37.10 -53.79
N ALA A 95 56.83 -37.66 -54.78
CA ALA A 95 57.75 -36.91 -55.62
C ALA A 95 57.03 -35.74 -56.33
N LEU A 96 55.81 -35.98 -56.82
CA LEU A 96 54.97 -34.93 -57.41
C LEU A 96 54.56 -33.85 -56.39
N CYS A 97 54.17 -34.26 -55.18
CA CYS A 97 53.82 -33.36 -54.08
C CYS A 97 55.02 -32.50 -53.64
N GLN A 98 56.21 -33.09 -53.54
CA GLN A 98 57.46 -32.39 -53.21
C GLN A 98 57.83 -31.39 -54.30
N ALA A 99 57.80 -31.79 -55.56
CA ALA A 99 58.05 -30.89 -56.69
C ALA A 99 57.08 -29.70 -56.71
N LEU A 100 55.82 -29.90 -56.25
CA LEU A 100 54.84 -28.81 -56.17
C LEU A 100 55.18 -27.85 -55.03
N LEU A 101 55.54 -28.38 -53.86
CA LEU A 101 55.98 -27.56 -52.74
C LEU A 101 57.23 -26.75 -53.08
N GLU A 102 58.23 -27.37 -53.70
CA GLU A 102 59.45 -26.71 -54.16
C GLU A 102 59.11 -25.61 -55.18
N GLY A 103 58.28 -25.91 -56.18
CA GLY A 103 57.86 -24.91 -57.18
C GLY A 103 57.08 -23.74 -56.60
N VAL A 104 56.25 -23.97 -55.57
CA VAL A 104 55.53 -22.92 -54.82
C VAL A 104 56.49 -22.12 -53.93
N GLY A 105 57.43 -22.78 -53.26
CA GLY A 105 58.47 -22.15 -52.45
C GLY A 105 59.37 -21.24 -53.29
N ASP A 106 59.83 -21.73 -54.44
CA ASP A 106 60.62 -20.96 -55.41
C ASP A 106 59.85 -19.72 -55.89
N LEU A 107 58.55 -19.87 -56.17
CA LEU A 107 57.71 -18.75 -56.59
C LEU A 107 57.54 -17.73 -55.46
N GLN A 108 57.34 -18.19 -54.22
CA GLN A 108 57.20 -17.33 -53.05
C GLN A 108 58.49 -16.58 -52.75
N GLU A 109 59.64 -17.25 -52.85
CA GLU A 109 60.96 -16.65 -52.68
C GLU A 109 61.27 -15.64 -53.79
N LYS A 110 60.91 -15.93 -55.04
CA LYS A 110 61.02 -14.97 -56.16
C LYS A 110 60.13 -13.75 -55.97
N ALA A 111 58.92 -13.94 -55.43
CA ALA A 111 58.01 -12.84 -55.11
C ALA A 111 58.52 -12.00 -53.93
N ARG A 112 59.11 -12.63 -52.90
CA ARG A 112 59.74 -11.95 -51.76
C ARG A 112 60.93 -11.11 -52.20
N ARG A 113 61.84 -11.69 -53.01
CA ARG A 113 62.98 -10.98 -53.59
C ARG A 113 62.56 -9.81 -54.47
N LEU A 114 61.53 -9.96 -55.30
CA LEU A 114 61.00 -8.84 -56.09
C LEU A 114 60.47 -7.70 -55.19
N LYS A 115 59.99 -8.00 -53.97
CA LYS A 115 59.49 -7.00 -53.03
C LYS A 115 60.59 -6.32 -52.21
N GLU A 116 61.69 -7.02 -51.92
CA GLU A 116 62.81 -6.52 -51.10
C GLU A 116 63.95 -5.92 -51.93
N GLU A 117 64.23 -6.49 -53.10
CA GLU A 117 65.35 -6.12 -53.99
C GLU A 117 64.91 -5.17 -55.11
N ALA A 118 63.69 -4.63 -55.09
CA ALA A 118 63.24 -3.64 -56.08
C ALA A 118 63.80 -2.25 -55.73
N PRO A 119 64.80 -1.72 -56.47
CA PRO A 119 65.22 -0.34 -56.30
C PRO A 119 64.08 0.62 -56.70
N GLU A 120 64.00 1.78 -56.04
CA GLU A 120 63.01 2.82 -56.37
C GLU A 120 63.13 3.31 -57.82
N GLU A 121 64.31 3.14 -58.42
CA GLU A 121 64.63 3.45 -59.82
C GLU A 121 64.89 2.17 -60.65
N ALA A 122 64.19 1.07 -60.37
CA ALA A 122 64.32 -0.15 -61.17
C ALA A 122 63.93 0.10 -62.64
N GLU A 123 64.83 -0.24 -63.57
CA GLU A 123 64.52 -0.23 -64.99
C GLU A 123 63.28 -1.10 -65.28
N GLU A 124 62.34 -0.55 -66.03
CA GLU A 124 61.08 -1.23 -66.37
C GLU A 124 61.31 -2.58 -67.07
N ALA A 125 62.39 -2.69 -67.84
CA ALA A 125 62.83 -3.94 -68.48
C ALA A 125 63.20 -5.03 -67.46
N TRP A 126 63.87 -4.68 -66.36
CA TRP A 126 64.25 -5.61 -65.28
C TRP A 126 63.01 -6.12 -64.52
N LEU A 127 62.08 -5.21 -64.21
CA LEU A 127 60.79 -5.56 -63.60
C LEU A 127 59.95 -6.46 -64.51
N CYS A 128 59.96 -6.19 -65.83
CA CYS A 128 59.30 -7.02 -66.82
C CYS A 128 59.88 -8.43 -66.86
N ASP A 129 61.21 -8.59 -66.92
CA ASP A 129 61.86 -9.91 -66.97
C ASP A 129 61.59 -10.73 -65.69
N ARG A 130 61.66 -10.08 -64.51
CA ARG A 130 61.39 -10.76 -63.24
C ARG A 130 59.92 -11.20 -63.12
N ARG A 131 58.98 -10.36 -63.56
CA ARG A 131 57.55 -10.72 -63.65
C ARG A 131 57.32 -11.88 -64.61
N LEU A 132 57.96 -11.86 -65.78
CA LEU A 132 57.86 -12.92 -66.78
C LEU A 132 58.41 -14.26 -66.24
N SER A 133 59.50 -14.22 -65.48
CA SER A 133 60.07 -15.39 -64.78
C SER A 133 59.11 -15.96 -63.73
N MET A 134 58.46 -15.10 -62.94
CA MET A 134 57.42 -15.55 -62.00
C MET A 134 56.20 -16.13 -62.73
N GLU A 135 55.78 -15.54 -63.85
CA GLU A 135 54.67 -16.04 -64.66
C GLU A 135 54.99 -17.41 -65.28
N ARG A 136 56.22 -17.64 -65.73
CA ARG A 136 56.67 -18.96 -66.19
C ARG A 136 56.62 -20.01 -65.08
N HIS A 137 57.07 -19.67 -63.86
CA HIS A 137 56.95 -20.57 -62.71
C HIS A 137 55.50 -20.82 -62.30
N LYS A 138 54.64 -19.79 -62.35
CA LYS A 138 53.20 -19.96 -62.14
C LYS A 138 52.58 -20.88 -63.18
N ALA A 139 53.00 -20.77 -64.44
CA ALA A 139 52.49 -21.58 -65.54
C ALA A 139 52.94 -23.06 -65.47
N SER A 140 54.02 -23.38 -64.74
CA SER A 140 54.46 -24.76 -64.54
C SER A 140 53.73 -25.49 -63.40
N LEU A 141 53.01 -24.79 -62.52
CA LEU A 141 52.29 -25.41 -61.40
C LEU A 141 51.01 -26.17 -61.83
N PRO A 142 50.15 -25.68 -62.74
CA PRO A 142 48.90 -26.35 -63.11
C PRO A 142 49.08 -27.78 -63.67
N PRO A 143 50.06 -28.06 -64.56
CA PRO A 143 50.32 -29.43 -65.01
C PRO A 143 50.66 -30.37 -63.84
N LEU A 144 51.44 -29.88 -62.88
CA LEU A 144 51.84 -30.65 -61.72
C LEU A 144 50.65 -30.93 -60.78
N MET A 145 49.79 -29.94 -60.55
CA MET A 145 48.53 -30.15 -59.83
C MET A 145 47.64 -31.20 -60.51
N TRP A 146 47.64 -31.23 -61.85
CA TRP A 146 46.88 -32.23 -62.61
C TRP A 146 47.46 -33.64 -62.46
N GLN A 147 48.79 -33.78 -62.47
CA GLN A 147 49.47 -35.05 -62.21
C GLN A 147 49.27 -35.54 -60.77
N ILE A 148 49.27 -34.64 -59.79
CA ILE A 148 48.93 -34.94 -58.39
C ILE A 148 47.48 -35.46 -58.32
N LYS A 149 46.54 -34.76 -58.96
CA LYS A 149 45.13 -35.22 -59.03
C LYS A 149 45.00 -36.60 -59.68
N GLY A 150 45.77 -36.86 -60.73
CA GLY A 150 45.81 -38.16 -61.41
C GLY A 150 46.36 -39.27 -60.52
N SER A 151 47.50 -39.03 -59.88
CA SER A 151 48.15 -39.99 -58.96
C SER A 151 47.30 -40.24 -57.71
N THR A 152 46.68 -39.22 -57.11
CA THR A 152 45.71 -39.40 -56.01
C THR A 152 44.56 -40.31 -56.43
N LYS A 153 43.98 -40.11 -57.63
CA LYS A 153 42.92 -40.99 -58.14
C LYS A 153 43.41 -42.42 -58.36
N ASN A 154 44.63 -42.60 -58.83
CA ASN A 154 45.20 -43.93 -59.04
C ASN A 154 45.38 -44.67 -57.72
N ILE A 155 45.97 -44.02 -56.71
CA ILE A 155 46.12 -44.56 -55.36
C ILE A 155 44.77 -44.88 -54.75
N LEU A 156 43.79 -43.97 -54.83
CA LEU A 156 42.44 -44.21 -54.31
C LEU A 156 41.78 -45.43 -54.97
N ARG A 157 41.95 -45.65 -56.28
CA ARG A 157 41.41 -46.84 -56.94
C ARG A 157 42.02 -48.13 -56.38
N VAL A 158 43.33 -48.15 -56.14
CA VAL A 158 44.02 -49.30 -55.56
C VAL A 158 43.55 -49.54 -54.13
N LEU A 159 43.50 -48.51 -53.29
CA LEU A 159 43.01 -48.59 -51.91
C LEU A 159 41.56 -49.06 -51.83
N LEU A 160 40.67 -48.51 -52.67
CA LEU A 160 39.26 -48.92 -52.69
C LEU A 160 39.05 -50.35 -53.24
N SER A 161 39.98 -50.85 -54.05
CA SER A 161 39.93 -52.23 -54.58
C SER A 161 40.54 -53.26 -53.62
N ASP A 162 41.41 -52.83 -52.70
CA ASP A 162 42.07 -53.69 -51.70
C ASP A 162 41.82 -53.19 -50.25
N PRO A 163 40.80 -53.74 -49.56
CA PRO A 163 40.49 -53.38 -48.18
C PRO A 163 41.62 -53.66 -47.18
N GLN A 164 42.50 -54.63 -47.46
CA GLN A 164 43.61 -54.96 -46.56
C GLN A 164 44.68 -53.86 -46.64
N ALA A 165 45.00 -53.40 -47.85
CA ALA A 165 45.90 -52.28 -48.06
C ALA A 165 45.39 -50.99 -47.39
N THR A 166 44.08 -50.73 -47.48
CA THR A 166 43.45 -49.58 -46.82
C THR A 166 43.51 -49.68 -45.29
N LYS A 167 43.25 -50.85 -44.72
CA LYS A 167 43.32 -51.06 -43.28
C LYS A 167 44.75 -50.86 -42.77
N LEU A 168 45.75 -51.39 -43.49
CA LEU A 168 47.16 -51.16 -43.17
C LEU A 168 47.53 -49.67 -43.19
N LEU A 169 47.00 -48.90 -44.15
CA LEU A 169 47.19 -47.45 -44.20
C LEU A 169 46.59 -46.74 -42.98
N GLN A 170 45.41 -47.15 -42.53
CA GLN A 170 44.71 -46.55 -41.39
C GLN A 170 45.29 -46.96 -40.02
N MET A 171 45.93 -48.14 -39.92
CA MET A 171 46.56 -48.61 -38.68
C MET A 171 47.91 -47.96 -38.41
N GLN A 172 48.47 -47.25 -39.38
CA GLN A 172 49.70 -46.50 -39.20
C GLN A 172 49.49 -45.23 -38.37
N PRO A 173 50.51 -44.78 -37.62
CA PRO A 173 50.47 -43.55 -36.83
C PRO A 173 50.61 -42.32 -37.73
N LEU A 174 49.76 -42.23 -38.77
CA LEU A 174 49.77 -41.13 -39.73
C LEU A 174 49.13 -39.90 -39.10
N CYS A 175 49.84 -38.79 -39.19
CA CYS A 175 49.41 -37.50 -38.72
C CYS A 175 48.71 -36.73 -39.85
N ARG A 176 47.55 -36.15 -39.54
CA ARG A 176 46.85 -35.23 -40.45
C ARG A 176 47.29 -33.80 -40.15
N SER A 177 47.33 -32.95 -41.17
CA SER A 177 47.47 -31.52 -40.94
C SER A 177 46.25 -30.98 -40.20
N ALA A 178 46.42 -29.93 -39.38
CA ALA A 178 45.31 -29.32 -38.64
C ALA A 178 44.17 -28.85 -39.57
N GLY A 179 44.50 -28.32 -40.76
CA GLY A 179 43.50 -27.95 -41.75
C GLY A 179 42.70 -29.13 -42.32
N ALA A 180 43.37 -30.26 -42.57
CA ALA A 180 42.72 -31.47 -43.04
C ALA A 180 41.81 -32.10 -41.97
N GLN A 181 42.25 -32.08 -40.71
CA GLN A 181 41.47 -32.58 -39.58
C GLN A 181 40.19 -31.74 -39.36
N ASN A 182 40.31 -30.41 -39.32
CA ASN A 182 39.15 -29.51 -39.19
C ASN A 182 38.15 -29.68 -40.34
N PHE A 183 38.64 -29.88 -41.57
CA PHE A 183 37.78 -30.13 -42.72
C PHE A 183 37.00 -31.44 -42.58
N LEU A 184 37.65 -32.51 -42.10
CA LEU A 184 37.00 -33.80 -41.86
C LEU A 184 35.93 -33.70 -40.76
N GLU A 185 36.23 -33.02 -39.66
CA GLU A 185 35.27 -32.74 -38.57
C GLU A 185 34.05 -31.98 -39.09
N SER A 186 34.28 -30.93 -39.89
CA SER A 186 33.21 -30.16 -40.51
C SER A 186 32.31 -31.02 -41.43
N LEU A 187 32.89 -31.99 -42.16
CA LEU A 187 32.10 -32.92 -42.98
C LEU A 187 31.27 -33.89 -42.13
N VAL A 188 31.79 -34.34 -40.99
CA VAL A 188 31.05 -35.20 -40.04
C VAL A 188 29.92 -34.41 -39.37
N GLU A 189 30.14 -33.14 -39.03
CA GLU A 189 29.08 -32.26 -38.54
C GLU A 189 27.99 -32.03 -39.61
N LEU A 190 28.40 -31.75 -40.85
CA LEU A 190 27.49 -31.62 -41.98
C LEU A 190 26.65 -32.89 -42.19
N ARG A 191 27.25 -34.06 -42.02
CA ARG A 191 26.55 -35.35 -42.06
C ARG A 191 25.46 -35.41 -40.98
N GLY A 192 25.77 -35.04 -39.74
CA GLY A 192 24.79 -34.98 -38.66
C GLY A 192 23.63 -34.03 -38.97
N PHE A 193 23.96 -32.81 -39.42
CA PHE A 193 22.97 -31.81 -39.80
C PHE A 193 22.06 -32.29 -40.95
N LEU A 194 22.64 -32.84 -42.02
CA LEU A 194 21.87 -33.35 -43.16
C LEU A 194 20.99 -34.52 -42.76
N PHE A 195 21.45 -35.40 -41.88
CA PHE A 195 20.64 -36.50 -41.36
C PHE A 195 19.38 -35.98 -40.66
N GLU A 196 19.50 -35.00 -39.77
CA GLU A 196 18.35 -34.37 -39.11
C GLU A 196 17.39 -33.69 -40.09
N LYS A 197 17.94 -32.99 -41.10
CA LYS A 197 17.12 -32.35 -42.13
C LYS A 197 16.37 -33.36 -42.98
N LEU A 198 17.01 -34.47 -43.36
CA LEU A 198 16.41 -35.55 -44.15
C LEU A 198 15.40 -36.38 -43.34
N LEU A 199 15.49 -36.39 -42.01
CA LEU A 199 14.47 -36.97 -41.13
C LEU A 199 13.20 -36.11 -41.04
N THR A 200 13.32 -34.81 -41.34
CA THR A 200 12.21 -33.87 -41.21
C THR A 200 11.36 -33.86 -42.48
N SER A 201 10.10 -34.27 -42.38
CA SER A 201 9.16 -34.17 -43.50
C SER A 201 8.81 -32.70 -43.79
N PRO A 202 8.61 -32.29 -45.06
CA PRO A 202 8.09 -30.96 -45.40
C PRO A 202 6.81 -30.60 -44.63
N MET A 203 5.95 -31.58 -44.36
CA MET A 203 4.74 -31.37 -43.55
C MET A 203 5.08 -31.05 -42.10
N GLN A 204 6.00 -31.81 -41.48
CA GLN A 204 6.43 -31.59 -40.10
C GLN A 204 7.12 -30.23 -39.92
N ALA A 205 7.88 -29.77 -40.92
CA ALA A 205 8.48 -28.45 -40.90
C ALA A 205 7.41 -27.34 -40.91
N ARG A 206 6.35 -27.49 -41.72
CA ARG A 206 5.21 -26.57 -41.76
C ARG A 206 4.42 -26.57 -40.45
N GLU A 207 4.13 -27.76 -39.90
CA GLU A 207 3.45 -27.91 -38.61
C GLU A 207 4.24 -27.24 -37.48
N LYS A 208 5.57 -27.43 -37.42
CA LYS A 208 6.44 -26.75 -36.47
C LYS A 208 6.39 -25.22 -36.63
N ALA A 209 6.46 -24.73 -37.87
CA ALA A 209 6.40 -23.29 -38.13
C ALA A 209 5.05 -22.68 -37.73
N GLN A 210 3.94 -23.36 -38.05
CA GLN A 210 2.59 -22.93 -37.65
C GLN A 210 2.42 -22.94 -36.13
N PHE A 211 2.89 -24.00 -35.46
CA PHE A 211 2.86 -24.08 -34.00
C PHE A 211 3.64 -22.96 -33.33
N LEU A 212 4.84 -22.65 -33.81
CA LEU A 212 5.64 -21.53 -33.31
C LEU A 212 4.91 -20.20 -33.53
N GLN A 213 4.31 -20.00 -34.71
CA GLN A 213 3.55 -18.80 -35.02
C GLN A 213 2.33 -18.64 -34.09
N ASP A 214 1.63 -19.72 -33.80
CA ASP A 214 0.49 -19.72 -32.88
C ASP A 214 0.90 -19.38 -31.45
N ILE A 215 2.03 -19.93 -30.97
CA ILE A 215 2.61 -19.57 -29.67
C ILE A 215 2.97 -18.09 -29.65
N SER A 216 3.66 -17.59 -30.68
CA SER A 216 4.03 -16.17 -30.76
C SER A 216 2.81 -15.27 -30.71
N ARG A 217 1.74 -15.61 -31.44
CA ARG A 217 0.48 -14.86 -31.44
C ARG A 217 -0.23 -14.91 -30.08
N ARG A 218 -0.23 -16.06 -29.40
CA ARG A 218 -0.77 -16.19 -28.03
C ARG A 218 0.03 -15.35 -27.05
N ASN A 219 1.36 -15.43 -27.13
CA ASN A 219 2.24 -14.67 -26.25
C ASN A 219 2.06 -13.16 -26.43
N GLN A 220 1.93 -12.68 -27.68
CA GLN A 220 1.67 -11.29 -27.97
C GLN A 220 0.36 -10.79 -27.34
N ARG A 221 -0.74 -11.54 -27.48
CA ARG A 221 -2.03 -11.18 -26.85
C ARG A 221 -1.96 -11.20 -25.31
N ASN A 222 -1.23 -12.16 -24.75
CA ASN A 222 -1.01 -12.21 -23.31
C ASN A 222 -0.23 -10.98 -22.85
N GLN A 223 0.82 -10.59 -23.57
CA GLN A 223 1.60 -9.39 -23.27
C GLN A 223 0.76 -8.12 -23.38
N GLU A 224 -0.11 -8.01 -24.39
CA GLU A 224 -1.05 -6.88 -24.53
C GLU A 224 -1.99 -6.80 -23.31
N THR A 225 -2.51 -7.94 -22.86
CA THR A 225 -3.39 -8.02 -21.68
C THR A 225 -2.65 -7.62 -20.41
N ILE A 226 -1.42 -8.12 -20.21
CA ILE A 226 -0.55 -7.73 -19.10
C ILE A 226 -0.31 -6.22 -19.10
N ASN A 227 0.06 -5.65 -20.25
CA ASN A 227 0.31 -4.21 -20.38
C ASN A 227 -0.94 -3.37 -20.04
N VAL A 228 -2.14 -3.83 -20.40
CA VAL A 228 -3.40 -3.16 -20.05
C VAL A 228 -3.65 -3.21 -18.55
N LEU A 229 -3.48 -4.38 -17.94
CA LEU A 229 -3.66 -4.57 -16.49
C LEU A 229 -2.64 -3.77 -15.68
N GLU A 230 -1.39 -3.70 -16.12
CA GLU A 230 -0.35 -2.88 -15.49
C GLU A 230 -0.71 -1.38 -15.55
N LYS A 231 -1.19 -0.89 -16.70
CA LYS A 231 -1.66 0.49 -16.84
C LYS A 231 -2.84 0.79 -15.92
N GLU A 232 -3.81 -0.13 -15.84
CA GLU A 232 -4.97 0.01 -14.96
C GLU A 232 -4.54 0.03 -13.49
N LEU A 233 -3.63 -0.87 -13.09
CA LEU A 233 -3.09 -0.91 -11.74
C LEU A 233 -2.41 0.41 -11.36
N VAL A 234 -1.55 0.94 -12.24
CA VAL A 234 -0.89 2.24 -12.02
C VAL A 234 -1.92 3.37 -11.91
N ALA A 235 -2.96 3.38 -12.75
CA ALA A 235 -4.01 4.39 -12.69
C ALA A 235 -4.81 4.30 -11.38
N ARG A 236 -5.18 3.10 -10.94
CA ARG A 236 -5.89 2.86 -9.68
C ARG A 236 -5.06 3.27 -8.46
N LEU A 237 -3.76 2.95 -8.46
CA LEU A 237 -2.84 3.36 -7.39
C LEU A 237 -2.72 4.89 -7.30
N LYS A 238 -2.59 5.57 -8.45
CA LYS A 238 -2.57 7.04 -8.50
C LYS A 238 -3.87 7.65 -7.97
N ASN A 239 -5.03 7.15 -8.42
CA ASN A 239 -6.32 7.63 -7.94
C ASN A 239 -6.45 7.48 -6.41
N ARG A 240 -6.11 6.30 -5.89
CA ARG A 240 -6.12 6.03 -4.46
C ARG A 240 -5.16 6.94 -3.69
N HIS A 241 -3.96 7.21 -4.22
CA HIS A 241 -3.03 8.13 -3.59
C HIS A 241 -3.62 9.54 -3.49
N THR A 242 -4.22 10.04 -4.57
CA THR A 242 -4.87 11.37 -4.56
C THR A 242 -6.09 11.44 -3.63
N GLU A 243 -6.81 10.33 -3.43
CA GLU A 243 -7.91 10.25 -2.47
C GLU A 243 -7.38 10.33 -1.03
N VAL A 244 -6.34 9.56 -0.71
CA VAL A 244 -5.66 9.60 0.59
C VAL A 244 -5.08 11.00 0.88
N GLU A 245 -4.52 11.68 -0.12
CA GLU A 245 -4.06 13.07 0.03
C GLU A 245 -5.20 14.04 0.37
N LYS A 246 -6.37 13.90 -0.28
CA LYS A 246 -7.56 14.71 0.03
C LYS A 246 -8.08 14.43 1.45
N GLU A 247 -8.17 13.17 1.84
CA GLU A 247 -8.59 12.79 3.20
C GLU A 247 -7.60 13.33 4.24
N ASN A 248 -6.30 13.24 3.99
CA ASN A 248 -5.28 13.81 4.87
C ASN A 248 -5.41 15.33 5.02
N PHE A 249 -5.76 16.03 3.94
CA PHE A 249 -6.03 17.47 4.00
C PHE A 249 -7.23 17.78 4.91
N VAL A 250 -8.34 17.04 4.74
CA VAL A 250 -9.54 17.20 5.59
C VAL A 250 -9.22 16.90 7.06
N ILE A 251 -8.44 15.86 7.33
CA ILE A 251 -7.98 15.53 8.69
C ILE A 251 -7.18 16.69 9.28
N GLN A 252 -6.30 17.32 8.50
CA GLN A 252 -5.52 18.47 8.96
C GLN A 252 -6.41 19.68 9.26
N GLU A 253 -7.39 19.97 8.41
CA GLU A 253 -8.36 21.05 8.63
C GLU A 253 -9.20 20.80 9.89
N LEU A 254 -9.73 19.59 10.07
CA LEU A 254 -10.49 19.21 11.26
C LEU A 254 -9.64 19.28 12.55
N LYS A 255 -8.36 18.88 12.49
CA LYS A 255 -7.42 19.04 13.61
C LYS A 255 -7.25 20.51 13.98
N ASN A 256 -7.11 21.39 12.99
CA ASN A 256 -6.99 22.83 13.21
C ASN A 256 -8.28 23.41 13.82
N HIS A 257 -9.45 23.04 13.31
CA HIS A 257 -10.73 23.47 13.87
C HIS A 257 -10.91 23.00 15.31
N LEU A 258 -10.58 21.74 15.61
CA LEU A 258 -10.65 21.21 16.97
C LEU A 258 -9.73 21.98 17.92
N HIS A 259 -8.49 22.25 17.49
CA HIS A 259 -7.55 23.05 18.28
C HIS A 259 -8.08 24.47 18.55
N GLN A 260 -8.69 25.10 17.55
CA GLN A 260 -9.29 26.43 17.68
C GLN A 260 -10.48 26.42 18.66
N VAL A 261 -11.37 25.43 18.57
CA VAL A 261 -12.51 25.29 19.49
C VAL A 261 -12.03 25.09 20.93
N LEU A 262 -11.03 24.23 21.13
CA LEU A 262 -10.44 23.99 22.45
C LEU A 262 -9.83 25.27 23.04
N LYS A 263 -9.08 26.03 22.24
CA LYS A 263 -8.50 27.31 22.68
C LYS A 263 -9.59 28.34 23.04
N LEU A 264 -10.66 28.42 22.26
CA LEU A 264 -11.78 29.34 22.52
C LEU A 264 -12.56 28.93 23.78
N SER A 265 -12.77 27.63 24.00
CA SER A 265 -13.47 27.13 25.18
C SER A 265 -12.66 27.30 26.46
N GLU A 266 -11.36 27.07 26.42
CA GLU A 266 -10.45 27.35 27.55
C GLU A 266 -10.50 28.84 27.93
N HIS A 267 -10.43 29.74 26.93
CA HIS A 267 -10.52 31.17 27.17
C HIS A 267 -11.90 31.58 27.72
N SER A 268 -12.99 31.03 27.19
CA SER A 268 -14.34 31.36 27.67
C SER A 268 -14.55 30.87 29.10
N LEU A 269 -14.11 29.66 29.42
CA LEU A 269 -14.18 29.08 30.77
C LEU A 269 -13.36 29.90 31.77
N LEU A 270 -12.14 30.30 31.40
CA LEU A 270 -11.29 31.14 32.25
C LEU A 270 -11.96 32.49 32.54
N ARG A 271 -12.52 33.14 31.52
CA ARG A 271 -13.23 34.42 31.67
C ARG A 271 -14.45 34.27 32.57
N THR A 272 -15.30 33.27 32.33
CA THR A 272 -16.50 33.02 33.12
C THR A 272 -16.15 32.73 34.59
N LYS A 273 -15.10 31.94 34.83
CA LYS A 273 -14.60 31.67 36.18
C LYS A 273 -14.16 32.96 36.88
N GLN A 274 -13.37 33.80 36.22
CA GLN A 274 -12.91 35.07 36.78
C GLN A 274 -14.07 36.03 37.10
N GLU A 275 -15.05 36.13 36.21
CA GLU A 275 -16.23 36.97 36.45
C GLU A 275 -17.09 36.43 37.59
N ALA A 276 -17.30 35.12 37.66
CA ALA A 276 -18.00 34.47 38.77
C ALA A 276 -17.28 34.70 40.11
N GLU A 277 -15.95 34.59 40.17
CA GLU A 277 -15.16 34.88 41.37
C GLU A 277 -15.25 36.35 41.79
N LYS A 278 -15.24 37.27 40.83
CA LYS A 278 -15.40 38.71 41.08
C LYS A 278 -16.80 39.02 41.63
N GLN A 279 -17.83 38.44 41.02
CA GLN A 279 -19.22 38.58 41.45
C GLN A 279 -19.41 38.00 42.86
N GLN A 280 -18.88 36.80 43.12
CA GLN A 280 -18.91 36.18 44.45
C GLN A 280 -18.25 37.06 45.52
N LYS A 281 -17.09 37.67 45.23
CA LYS A 281 -16.42 38.61 46.14
C LYS A 281 -17.26 39.85 46.39
N ALA A 282 -17.93 40.39 45.37
CA ALA A 282 -18.82 41.54 45.51
C ALA A 282 -20.04 41.19 46.37
N ASP A 283 -20.69 40.07 46.12
CA ASP A 283 -21.85 39.60 46.86
C ASP A 283 -21.51 39.28 48.33
N PHE A 284 -20.35 38.69 48.58
CA PHE A 284 -19.85 38.46 49.93
C PHE A 284 -19.68 39.77 50.71
N ARG A 285 -19.06 40.79 50.09
CA ARG A 285 -18.89 42.13 50.71
C ARG A 285 -20.24 42.81 50.95
N ALA A 286 -21.16 42.74 49.98
CA ALA A 286 -22.51 43.30 50.13
C ALA A 286 -23.28 42.60 51.27
N SER A 287 -23.16 41.28 51.39
CA SER A 287 -23.74 40.50 52.49
C SER A 287 -23.12 40.88 53.84
N GLN A 288 -21.79 41.00 53.91
CA GLN A 288 -21.09 41.45 55.11
C GLN A 288 -21.54 42.84 55.57
N ALA A 289 -21.70 43.78 54.63
CA ALA A 289 -22.21 45.11 54.91
C ALA A 289 -23.65 45.09 55.45
N ARG A 290 -24.54 44.26 54.86
CA ARG A 290 -25.91 44.05 55.38
C ARG A 290 -25.90 43.47 56.80
N MET A 291 -25.09 42.45 57.06
CA MET A 291 -24.94 41.86 58.40
C MET A 291 -24.46 42.89 59.42
N ALA A 292 -23.47 43.72 59.07
CA ALA A 292 -22.98 44.78 59.95
C ALA A 292 -24.08 45.81 60.26
N LYS A 293 -24.84 46.24 59.25
CA LYS A 293 -25.98 47.14 59.40
C LYS A 293 -27.05 46.56 60.34
N THR A 294 -27.49 45.32 60.10
CA THR A 294 -28.48 44.66 60.96
C THR A 294 -27.98 44.47 62.39
N LYS A 295 -26.70 44.13 62.60
CA LYS A 295 -26.10 44.07 63.94
C LYS A 295 -26.14 45.43 64.64
N GLN A 296 -25.82 46.51 63.94
CA GLN A 296 -25.90 47.86 64.48
C GLN A 296 -27.35 48.23 64.83
N GLU A 297 -28.31 47.93 63.95
CA GLU A 297 -29.75 48.14 64.21
C GLU A 297 -30.20 47.39 65.47
N ILE A 298 -29.82 46.13 65.64
CA ILE A 298 -30.10 45.34 66.85
C ILE A 298 -29.55 46.05 68.10
N LEU A 299 -28.30 46.52 68.07
CA LEU A 299 -27.71 47.23 69.21
C LEU A 299 -28.46 48.53 69.52
N THR A 300 -28.82 49.31 68.50
CA THR A 300 -29.59 50.55 68.70
C THR A 300 -30.98 50.28 69.26
N LEU A 301 -31.68 49.25 68.76
CA LEU A 301 -32.99 48.86 69.26
C LEU A 301 -32.92 48.35 70.70
N ARG A 302 -31.88 47.58 71.05
CA ARG A 302 -31.62 47.19 72.44
C ARG A 302 -31.42 48.41 73.32
N SER A 303 -30.59 49.37 72.92
CA SER A 303 -30.39 50.61 73.70
C SER A 303 -31.69 51.40 73.88
N LYS A 304 -32.48 51.57 72.81
CA LYS A 304 -33.81 52.20 72.86
C LYS A 304 -34.77 51.48 73.80
N TYR A 305 -34.81 50.16 73.75
CA TYR A 305 -35.62 49.34 74.67
C TYR A 305 -35.22 49.57 76.13
N HIS A 306 -33.93 49.54 76.46
CA HIS A 306 -33.47 49.80 77.83
C HIS A 306 -33.80 51.23 78.30
N SER A 307 -33.67 52.23 77.42
CA SER A 307 -34.08 53.62 77.72
C SER A 307 -35.56 53.71 78.06
N LEU A 308 -36.43 53.18 77.19
CA LEU A 308 -37.88 53.17 77.38
C LEU A 308 -38.30 52.42 78.65
N VAL A 309 -37.62 51.31 78.98
CA VAL A 309 -37.86 50.60 80.23
C VAL A 309 -37.49 51.45 81.45
N SER A 310 -36.36 52.17 81.41
CA SER A 310 -35.95 53.10 82.48
C SER A 310 -36.93 54.26 82.63
N GLU A 311 -37.28 54.92 81.52
CA GLU A 311 -38.23 56.03 81.48
C GLU A 311 -39.60 55.61 82.03
N ASN A 312 -40.11 54.44 81.63
CA ASN A 312 -41.36 53.90 82.15
C ASN A 312 -41.24 53.57 83.64
N HIS A 313 -40.12 53.00 84.10
CA HIS A 313 -39.91 52.72 85.51
C HIS A 313 -39.90 54.01 86.35
N GLU A 314 -39.22 55.06 85.89
CA GLU A 314 -39.21 56.37 86.54
C GLU A 314 -40.59 57.03 86.56
N ALA A 315 -41.32 57.00 85.43
CA ALA A 315 -42.69 57.50 85.33
C ALA A 315 -43.63 56.76 86.28
N GLU A 316 -43.51 55.43 86.34
CA GLU A 316 -44.26 54.57 87.25
C GLU A 316 -43.94 54.87 88.73
N GLN A 317 -42.66 55.00 89.08
CA GLN A 317 -42.25 55.42 90.42
C GLN A 317 -42.80 56.81 90.77
N ALA A 318 -42.80 57.75 89.82
CA ALA A 318 -43.35 59.09 90.02
C ALA A 318 -44.87 59.04 90.28
N LEU A 319 -45.60 58.19 89.54
CA LEU A 319 -47.02 57.96 89.79
C LEU A 319 -47.28 57.31 91.15
N ARG A 320 -46.47 56.31 91.56
CA ARG A 320 -46.56 55.73 92.93
C ARG A 320 -46.32 56.77 94.01
N LYS A 321 -45.31 57.63 93.85
CA LYS A 321 -45.04 58.72 94.78
C LYS A 321 -46.21 59.71 94.86
N LYS A 322 -46.81 60.07 93.72
CA LYS A 322 -48.01 60.93 93.69
C LYS A 322 -49.21 60.25 94.36
N LYS A 323 -49.46 58.97 94.05
CA LYS A 323 -50.50 58.15 94.69
C LYS A 323 -50.34 58.13 96.20
N TYR A 324 -49.14 57.80 96.70
CA TYR A 324 -48.84 57.79 98.14
C TYR A 324 -49.07 59.16 98.80
N LYS A 325 -48.69 60.26 98.14
CA LYS A 325 -48.95 61.62 98.66
C LYS A 325 -50.44 61.91 98.79
N VAL A 326 -51.22 61.63 97.74
CA VAL A 326 -52.67 61.81 97.76
C VAL A 326 -53.32 60.90 98.81
N GLU A 327 -52.90 59.64 98.92
CA GLU A 327 -53.37 58.71 99.96
C GLU A 327 -53.09 59.27 101.36
N THR A 328 -51.87 59.79 101.60
CA THR A 328 -51.51 60.43 102.88
C THR A 328 -52.34 61.68 103.16
N GLU A 329 -52.63 62.50 102.14
CA GLU A 329 -53.49 63.68 102.27
C GLU A 329 -54.94 63.29 102.63
N ILE A 330 -55.50 62.26 102.00
CA ILE A 330 -56.80 61.70 102.35
C ILE A 330 -56.80 61.20 103.80
N GLU A 331 -55.77 60.48 104.20
CA GLU A 331 -55.63 59.95 105.56
C GLU A 331 -55.53 61.08 106.60
N ASN A 332 -54.83 62.17 106.27
CA ASN A 332 -54.81 63.38 107.09
C ASN A 332 -56.18 64.07 107.17
N TRP A 333 -56.94 64.13 106.07
CA TRP A 333 -58.31 64.68 106.09
C TRP A 333 -59.25 63.83 106.93
N ILE A 334 -59.13 62.50 106.85
CA ILE A 334 -59.85 61.56 107.72
C ILE A 334 -59.49 61.84 109.18
N GLN A 335 -58.19 61.88 109.52
CA GLN A 335 -57.74 62.18 110.89
C GLN A 335 -58.24 63.54 111.39
N LYS A 336 -58.21 64.57 110.55
CA LYS A 336 -58.72 65.90 110.91
C LYS A 336 -60.23 65.86 111.15
N TYR A 337 -60.98 65.17 110.30
CA TYR A 337 -62.42 64.96 110.49
C TYR A 337 -62.71 64.19 111.78
N ASP A 338 -61.98 63.09 112.04
CA ASP A 338 -62.09 62.31 113.27
C ASP A 338 -61.78 63.16 114.50
N THR A 339 -60.78 64.04 114.42
CA THR A 339 -60.41 64.98 115.49
C THR A 339 -61.52 66.02 115.71
N GLU A 340 -62.01 66.68 114.66
CA GLU A 340 -63.14 67.63 114.75
C GLU A 340 -64.43 66.95 115.25
N MET A 341 -64.66 65.69 114.88
CA MET A 341 -65.77 64.88 115.39
C MET A 341 -65.57 64.48 116.85
N SER A 342 -64.33 64.27 117.29
CA SER A 342 -63.99 64.04 118.70
C SER A 342 -64.14 65.32 119.55
N GLU A 343 -63.82 66.49 118.98
CA GLU A 343 -63.97 67.81 119.63
C GLU A 343 -65.46 68.22 119.74
N LYS A 344 -66.28 67.88 118.75
CA LYS A 344 -67.76 68.05 118.80
C LYS A 344 -68.44 67.04 119.72
N GLN A 345 -67.72 66.06 120.25
CA GLN A 345 -68.19 65.08 121.22
C GLN A 345 -67.60 65.34 122.62
N VAL A 346 -67.90 66.51 123.21
CA VAL A 346 -67.76 66.76 124.67
C VAL A 346 -69.13 67.11 125.26
N LEU A 347 -69.90 66.07 125.60
CA LEU A 347 -70.84 65.94 126.72
C LEU A 347 -71.20 64.43 126.83
N PRO A 348 -71.43 63.90 128.04
CA PRO A 348 -70.81 62.66 128.48
C PRO A 348 -71.81 61.52 128.69
N LEU A 349 -71.26 60.33 129.01
CA LEU A 349 -71.84 59.12 129.62
C LEU A 349 -71.94 57.89 128.66
N PRO A 350 -71.82 56.64 129.16
CA PRO A 350 -70.65 56.06 129.85
C PRO A 350 -70.24 54.68 129.27
N CYS A 351 -69.06 54.19 129.70
CA CYS A 351 -68.50 52.83 129.60
C CYS A 351 -69.54 51.69 129.81
N VAL A 352 -69.40 50.47 129.24
CA VAL A 352 -68.48 49.39 129.66
C VAL A 352 -68.57 48.16 128.70
N ARG A 353 -67.39 47.71 128.21
CA ARG A 353 -66.81 46.34 127.97
C ARG A 353 -67.59 45.20 127.26
N SER A 354 -66.98 44.19 126.66
CA SER A 354 -65.65 43.89 126.03
C SER A 354 -65.58 42.37 125.78
N ALA A 355 -64.78 41.96 124.78
CA ALA A 355 -64.11 40.66 124.53
C ALA A 355 -64.59 39.97 123.24
N GLY A 356 -63.75 39.57 122.28
CA GLY A 356 -62.29 39.66 122.14
C GLY A 356 -61.81 38.84 120.92
N SER A 357 -60.75 39.33 120.26
CA SER A 357 -59.70 38.66 119.45
C SER A 357 -60.11 37.77 118.25
N ALA A 358 -59.90 38.18 116.98
CA ALA A 358 -58.64 38.23 116.17
C ALA A 358 -58.31 36.90 115.44
N PRO A 359 -57.50 36.86 114.35
CA PRO A 359 -56.83 37.94 113.60
C PRO A 359 -57.13 37.89 112.09
N GLY A 360 -56.49 38.79 111.33
CA GLY A 360 -56.84 39.15 109.97
C GLY A 360 -56.45 38.19 108.85
N GLN A 361 -56.95 38.51 107.66
CA GLN A 361 -56.13 38.71 106.48
C GLN A 361 -56.92 39.54 105.47
N ALA A 362 -56.17 40.32 104.70
CA ALA A 362 -56.62 41.38 103.82
C ALA A 362 -57.71 40.97 102.82
N GLY A 363 -58.68 41.87 102.66
CA GLY A 363 -58.76 42.66 101.42
C GLY A 363 -59.36 41.94 100.20
N PRO A 364 -60.60 42.28 99.81
CA PRO A 364 -61.44 41.52 98.87
C PRO A 364 -61.39 42.16 97.45
N PRO A 365 -62.39 41.98 96.53
CA PRO A 365 -62.16 41.31 95.26
C PRO A 365 -62.51 42.24 94.05
N PRO A 366 -63.10 41.78 92.92
CA PRO A 366 -62.79 42.14 91.53
C PRO A 366 -63.76 43.27 91.04
N PRO A 367 -64.08 43.57 89.75
CA PRO A 367 -63.93 42.77 88.53
C PRO A 367 -63.74 43.52 87.17
N GLU A 368 -63.81 42.73 86.08
CA GLU A 368 -64.28 43.07 84.72
C GLU A 368 -63.50 44.13 83.90
N GLY A 369 -63.12 43.94 82.63
CA GLY A 369 -63.34 42.86 81.65
C GLY A 369 -63.08 43.41 80.23
N TRP A 370 -62.88 42.49 79.26
CA TRP A 370 -63.01 42.62 77.79
C TRP A 370 -61.98 43.55 77.08
N GLY A 371 -61.26 43.19 76.00
CA GLY A 371 -61.08 42.05 75.09
C GLY A 371 -59.82 42.39 74.24
N ALA A 372 -59.27 41.65 73.28
CA ALA A 372 -59.62 40.46 72.51
C ALA A 372 -58.33 40.00 71.78
N GLY A 373 -58.30 38.75 71.28
CA GLY A 373 -57.44 38.38 70.15
C GLY A 373 -56.42 37.26 70.37
N ASP A 374 -56.92 36.03 70.47
CA ASP A 374 -56.41 34.74 69.96
C ASP A 374 -54.90 34.56 69.66
N ALA A 375 -54.30 33.55 70.30
CA ALA A 375 -54.18 32.21 69.71
C ALA A 375 -53.43 31.22 70.63
N LEU A 376 -54.03 30.04 70.75
CA LEU A 376 -53.71 28.92 71.62
C LEU A 376 -52.49 28.08 71.19
N SER A 377 -51.69 27.76 72.21
CA SER A 377 -51.21 26.42 72.62
C SER A 377 -50.14 25.66 71.82
N PRO A 378 -49.18 25.03 72.54
CA PRO A 378 -48.26 24.03 72.01
C PRO A 378 -48.64 22.59 72.39
N ALA A 379 -48.19 21.65 71.53
CA ALA A 379 -47.90 20.21 71.71
C ALA A 379 -48.61 19.32 70.67
N PRO A 380 -48.11 18.10 70.39
CA PRO A 380 -46.74 17.62 70.12
C PRO A 380 -46.68 16.89 68.73
N PRO A 381 -45.60 16.18 68.32
CA PRO A 381 -45.34 15.87 66.92
C PRO A 381 -45.97 14.56 66.43
N PRO A 382 -46.06 14.39 65.10
CA PRO A 382 -45.54 13.17 64.47
C PRO A 382 -44.87 13.40 63.09
N SER A 383 -43.98 12.48 62.70
CA SER A 383 -43.56 12.26 61.30
C SER A 383 -44.74 11.75 60.46
N PRO A 384 -44.81 11.97 59.12
CA PRO A 384 -44.13 11.11 58.13
C PRO A 384 -43.71 11.83 56.83
N GLY A 385 -43.09 11.10 55.89
CA GLY A 385 -42.47 11.65 54.68
C GLY A 385 -43.37 11.88 53.45
N GLY A 386 -42.74 12.30 52.35
CA GLY A 386 -43.23 12.05 50.99
C GLY A 386 -43.40 13.23 50.03
N VAL A 387 -42.39 13.41 49.16
CA VAL A 387 -42.43 13.67 47.69
C VAL A 387 -42.83 15.05 47.10
N ARG A 388 -42.10 15.39 46.00
CA ARG A 388 -42.37 16.32 44.86
C ARG A 388 -41.76 17.73 44.98
N GLY A 389 -40.94 18.27 44.07
CA GLY A 389 -40.62 17.94 42.68
C GLY A 389 -41.55 18.68 41.69
N PRO A 390 -41.10 19.77 41.02
CA PRO A 390 -41.69 20.25 39.77
C PRO A 390 -40.93 19.63 38.58
N ALA A 391 -41.49 18.85 37.63
CA ALA A 391 -42.58 19.14 36.67
C ALA A 391 -42.27 20.43 35.87
N ASP A 392 -42.12 20.48 34.54
CA ASP A 392 -42.45 19.57 33.45
C ASP A 392 -41.55 19.86 32.24
N TYR A 393 -41.18 18.81 31.49
CA TYR A 393 -40.72 18.88 30.11
C TYR A 393 -41.94 18.99 29.18
N PRO A 394 -41.90 19.79 28.10
CA PRO A 394 -42.89 19.64 27.03
C PRO A 394 -42.53 18.44 26.13
N GLN A 395 -43.52 17.55 25.96
CA GLN A 395 -43.62 16.58 24.87
C GLN A 395 -43.64 17.30 23.52
N GLY A 396 -42.83 16.80 22.57
CA GLY A 396 -43.02 17.05 21.15
C GLY A 396 -43.42 15.74 20.47
N GLY A 397 -44.64 15.70 19.93
CA GLY A 397 -45.14 14.67 19.04
C GLY A 397 -45.94 15.30 17.91
N GLU A 398 -45.67 14.81 16.68
CA GLU A 398 -46.50 14.85 15.46
C GLU A 398 -46.72 16.22 14.78
N ALA A 399 -46.75 16.38 13.45
CA ALA A 399 -46.74 15.49 12.27
C ALA A 399 -46.21 16.32 11.06
N ALA A 400 -45.54 15.72 10.07
CA ALA A 400 -46.06 15.33 8.73
C ALA A 400 -44.92 15.69 7.74
N ALA A 401 -44.61 15.07 6.61
CA ALA A 401 -45.16 14.06 5.71
C ALA A 401 -43.94 13.58 4.86
N GLY A 402 -43.89 12.48 4.12
CA GLY A 402 -44.80 11.38 3.85
C GLY A 402 -43.98 10.34 3.08
N GLY A 403 -44.31 9.06 3.27
CA GLY A 403 -43.82 7.98 2.41
C GLY A 403 -44.74 7.83 1.20
N ALA A 404 -44.15 7.50 0.05
CA ALA A 404 -44.87 6.85 -1.03
C ALA A 404 -43.94 5.82 -1.68
N GLU A 405 -44.32 4.58 -1.49
CA GLU A 405 -43.85 3.38 -2.14
C GLU A 405 -44.53 3.22 -3.50
N ALA A 406 -43.89 2.41 -4.37
CA ALA A 406 -44.50 1.53 -5.37
C ALA A 406 -44.31 1.84 -6.87
N ALA A 407 -43.90 0.74 -7.53
CA ALA A 407 -44.39 0.22 -8.80
C ALA A 407 -43.75 0.70 -10.11
N ALA A 408 -43.13 -0.27 -10.79
CA ALA A 408 -43.02 -0.35 -12.24
C ALA A 408 -44.41 -0.26 -12.92
N PRO A 409 -44.47 0.06 -14.21
CA PRO A 409 -44.67 -1.04 -15.16
C PRO A 409 -43.87 -0.89 -16.46
N GLY A 410 -43.72 -2.03 -17.14
CA GLY A 410 -43.20 -2.09 -18.50
C GLY A 410 -44.27 -1.99 -19.59
N ALA A 411 -43.76 -2.20 -20.80
CA ALA A 411 -44.43 -2.48 -22.07
C ALA A 411 -44.79 -1.28 -22.96
N GLY A 412 -44.15 -1.26 -24.14
CA GLY A 412 -44.92 -1.08 -25.37
C GLY A 412 -44.31 -0.15 -26.42
N GLY A 413 -43.54 -0.74 -27.34
CA GLY A 413 -43.80 -0.52 -28.76
C GLY A 413 -43.17 0.69 -29.45
N GLY A 414 -42.09 0.41 -30.18
CA GLY A 414 -42.25 0.45 -31.64
C GLY A 414 -41.44 1.50 -32.41
N VAL A 415 -40.84 0.98 -33.49
CA VAL A 415 -40.61 1.63 -34.78
C VAL A 415 -39.24 2.30 -34.97
N GLN A 416 -38.39 1.54 -35.66
CA GLN A 416 -37.25 2.01 -36.48
C GLN A 416 -37.66 3.19 -37.37
N PRO A 417 -36.70 4.01 -37.80
CA PRO A 417 -36.28 3.77 -39.17
C PRO A 417 -34.75 3.69 -39.33
N ASP A 418 -34.40 2.69 -40.13
CA ASP A 418 -33.27 2.61 -41.03
C ASP A 418 -33.05 3.94 -41.79
N PRO A 419 -31.80 4.30 -42.14
CA PRO A 419 -31.58 4.55 -43.55
C PRO A 419 -30.35 3.80 -44.06
N GLY A 420 -30.62 2.69 -44.72
CA GLY A 420 -29.76 2.16 -45.76
C GLY A 420 -29.59 3.15 -46.90
N ARG A 421 -28.33 3.33 -47.30
CA ARG A 421 -27.86 3.03 -48.65
C ARG A 421 -28.58 3.73 -49.82
N ALA A 422 -27.98 4.82 -50.31
CA ALA A 422 -27.93 5.17 -51.74
C ALA A 422 -26.58 5.83 -52.02
N ARG A 423 -25.66 5.14 -52.72
CA ARG A 423 -25.49 5.16 -54.18
C ARG A 423 -24.70 6.39 -54.66
N GLY A 424 -23.40 6.18 -54.83
CA GLY A 424 -22.50 7.06 -55.56
C GLY A 424 -21.40 6.21 -56.21
N GLN A 425 -21.73 5.62 -57.36
CA GLN A 425 -20.71 5.24 -58.33
C GLN A 425 -20.10 6.53 -58.84
N LEU A 426 -18.78 6.67 -58.76
CA LEU A 426 -18.02 7.49 -59.71
C LEU A 426 -16.77 6.73 -60.09
N GLN A 427 -16.80 6.32 -61.34
CA GLN A 427 -15.72 5.77 -62.14
C GLN A 427 -15.23 6.93 -63.01
N GLU A 428 -13.97 7.35 -62.83
CA GLU A 428 -13.10 8.04 -63.79
C GLU A 428 -11.68 7.86 -63.22
N ALA A 429 -10.71 7.15 -63.82
CA ALA A 429 -10.25 7.07 -65.20
C ALA A 429 -9.67 8.40 -65.75
N ALA A 430 -8.52 8.82 -65.21
CA ALA A 430 -7.45 9.52 -65.92
C ALA A 430 -6.16 9.25 -65.09
N GLY A 431 -5.01 8.81 -65.61
CA GLY A 431 -4.41 9.11 -66.91
C GLY A 431 -3.23 10.08 -66.68
N GLY A 432 -1.99 9.61 -66.80
CA GLY A 432 -0.75 10.41 -66.76
C GLY A 432 0.33 9.76 -65.88
N ARG A 433 1.20 8.86 -66.37
CA ARG A 433 2.39 9.10 -67.22
C ARG A 433 3.23 10.30 -66.77
N ALA A 434 4.33 10.01 -66.09
CA ALA A 434 5.69 10.22 -66.60
C ALA A 434 6.58 9.11 -66.04
#